data_AF-A0A369R3T5-F1
#
_entry.id   AF-A0A369R3T5-F1
#
_cell.length_a   1.000
_cell.length_b   1.000
_cell.length_c   1.000
_cell.angle_alpha   90.00
_cell.angle_beta   90.00
_cell.angle_gamma   90.00
#
_symmetry.space_group_name_H-M   'P 1'
#
loop_
_entity.id
_entity.type
_entity.pdbx_description
1 polymer ?
#
loop_
_entity_poly.entity_id
_entity_poly.type
_entity_poly.pdbx_seq_one_letter_code
_entity_poly.pdbx_strand_id
1 'polypeptide(L)'
;MKRLFASSRYLVIIGVIGAFAAAISLFIYGGALTIQEIMQVVQSGAVSSKGGKGLMLAFIEIADIFLLGTVMYIISLGLYELFIDDTINLPEWLAIHTLDDLKHKLVGVIVVVMGVVFLGHVIKWHGEQEIAYYGAAIAFVVAALTYFTSQKKAKH
;
A
#
# COMPACT_ATOMS: atom_id res chain seq x y z
N MET A 1 -27.99 -0.68 -24.59
CA MET A 1 -26.80 -0.04 -23.95
C MET A 1 -26.94 0.09 -22.43
N LYS A 2 -28.04 0.58 -21.84
CA LYS A 2 -28.22 0.65 -20.36
C LYS A 2 -28.06 -0.71 -19.63
N ARG A 3 -28.46 -1.83 -20.23
CA ARG A 3 -28.27 -3.18 -19.65
C ARG A 3 -26.81 -3.68 -19.65
N LEU A 4 -25.97 -3.25 -20.60
CA LEU A 4 -24.54 -3.57 -20.60
C LEU A 4 -23.79 -2.81 -19.51
N PHE A 5 -24.15 -1.54 -19.26
CA PHE A 5 -23.64 -0.78 -18.11
C PHE A 5 -24.15 -1.34 -16.77
N ALA A 6 -25.41 -1.80 -16.69
CA ALA A 6 -25.92 -2.49 -15.50
C ALA A 6 -25.20 -3.83 -15.23
N SER A 7 -24.79 -4.56 -16.27
CA SER A 7 -23.96 -5.77 -16.13
C SER A 7 -22.52 -5.47 -15.70
N SER A 8 -21.97 -4.29 -16.01
CA SER A 8 -20.62 -3.91 -15.53
C SER A 8 -20.56 -3.84 -14.00
N ARG A 9 -21.65 -3.40 -13.35
CA ARG A 9 -21.75 -3.31 -11.88
C ARG A 9 -21.61 -4.68 -11.20
N TYR A 10 -22.17 -5.74 -11.80
CA TYR A 10 -22.04 -7.10 -11.26
C TYR A 10 -20.61 -7.65 -11.34
N LEU A 11 -19.86 -7.34 -12.40
CA LEU A 11 -18.46 -7.71 -12.51
C LEU A 11 -17.59 -6.93 -11.51
N VAL A 12 -17.86 -5.63 -11.32
CA VAL A 12 -17.10 -4.80 -10.37
C VAL A 12 -17.33 -5.25 -8.93
N ILE A 13 -18.54 -5.68 -8.56
CA ILE A 13 -18.83 -6.21 -7.21
C ILE A 13 -17.90 -7.37 -6.83
N ILE A 14 -17.58 -8.25 -7.78
CA ILE A 14 -16.62 -9.36 -7.55
C ILE A 14 -15.24 -8.79 -7.20
N GLY A 15 -14.77 -7.78 -7.95
CA GLY A 15 -13.51 -7.10 -7.69
C GLY A 15 -13.49 -6.37 -6.34
N VAL A 16 -14.58 -5.68 -5.99
CA VAL A 16 -14.73 -4.97 -4.71
C VAL A 16 -14.65 -5.95 -3.54
N ILE A 17 -15.42 -7.03 -3.58
CA ILE A 17 -15.45 -8.05 -2.52
C ILE A 17 -14.09 -8.74 -2.43
N GLY A 18 -13.48 -9.10 -3.56
CA GLY A 18 -12.15 -9.73 -3.60
C GLY A 18 -11.07 -8.84 -2.99
N ALA A 19 -11.02 -7.56 -3.40
CA ALA A 19 -10.06 -6.59 -2.86
C ALA A 19 -10.32 -6.32 -1.36
N PHE A 20 -11.58 -6.26 -0.92
CA PHE A 20 -11.93 -6.10 0.48
C PHE A 20 -11.51 -7.29 1.33
N ALA A 21 -11.78 -8.51 0.86
CA ALA A 21 -11.38 -9.74 1.54
C ALA A 21 -9.85 -9.87 1.63
N ALA A 22 -9.13 -9.49 0.56
CA ALA A 22 -7.67 -9.44 0.55
C ALA A 22 -7.14 -8.42 1.57
N ALA A 23 -7.71 -7.21 1.62
CA ALA A 23 -7.35 -6.20 2.60
C ALA A 23 -7.54 -6.70 4.04
N ILE A 24 -8.71 -7.27 4.36
CA ILE A 24 -9.00 -7.84 5.68
C ILE A 24 -7.98 -8.94 6.03
N SER A 25 -7.71 -9.85 5.10
CA SER A 25 -6.78 -10.95 5.32
C SER A 25 -5.38 -10.45 5.64
N LEU A 26 -4.91 -9.44 4.90
CA LEU A 26 -3.61 -8.81 5.13
C LEU A 26 -3.56 -8.06 6.46
N PHE A 27 -4.61 -7.33 6.84
CA PHE A 27 -4.67 -6.65 8.15
C PHE A 27 -4.67 -7.64 9.31
N ILE A 28 -5.43 -8.72 9.23
CA ILE A 28 -5.45 -9.77 10.26
C ILE A 28 -4.09 -10.45 10.34
N TYR A 29 -3.51 -10.81 9.21
CA TYR A 29 -2.21 -11.47 9.15
C TYR A 29 -1.08 -10.58 9.68
N GLY A 30 -1.00 -9.32 9.22
CA GLY A 30 -0.04 -8.34 9.71
C GLY A 30 -0.21 -8.04 11.20
N GLY A 31 -1.45 -7.97 11.68
CA GLY A 31 -1.77 -7.83 13.11
C GLY A 31 -1.29 -9.02 13.94
N ALA A 32 -1.52 -10.25 13.48
CA ALA A 32 -1.05 -11.45 14.15
C ALA A 32 0.48 -11.51 14.23
N LEU A 33 1.19 -11.20 13.14
CA LEU A 33 2.66 -11.09 13.14
C LEU A 33 3.15 -10.02 14.10
N THR A 34 2.50 -8.85 14.14
CA THR A 34 2.85 -7.77 15.07
C THR A 34 2.77 -8.23 16.52
N ILE A 35 1.70 -8.91 16.90
CA ILE A 35 1.52 -9.44 18.25
C ILE A 35 2.61 -10.48 18.56
N GLN A 36 2.90 -11.37 17.62
CA GLN A 36 3.93 -12.39 17.77
C GLN A 36 5.32 -11.77 18.01
N GLU A 37 5.72 -10.79 17.22
CA GLU A 37 7.01 -10.10 17.36
C GLU A 37 7.12 -9.36 18.71
N ILE A 38 6.05 -8.67 19.13
CA ILE A 38 6.01 -7.99 20.43
C ILE A 38 6.17 -9.01 21.57
N MET A 39 5.46 -10.14 21.52
CA MET A 39 5.56 -11.19 22.53
C MET A 39 6.98 -11.77 22.58
N GLN A 40 7.62 -11.98 21.44
CA GLN A 40 8.97 -12.51 21.36
C GLN A 40 10.00 -11.54 21.98
N VAL A 41 9.86 -10.23 21.76
CA VAL A 41 10.73 -9.22 22.38
C VAL A 41 10.57 -9.18 23.89
N VAL A 42 9.32 -9.18 24.37
CA VAL A 42 9.01 -9.15 25.82
C VAL A 42 9.55 -10.40 26.51
N GLN A 43 9.40 -11.59 25.91
CA GLN A 43 9.85 -12.85 26.51
C GLN A 43 11.38 -13.03 26.46
N SER A 44 12.03 -12.58 25.40
CA SER A 44 13.48 -12.78 25.24
C SER A 44 14.32 -11.86 26.11
N GLY A 45 13.80 -10.68 26.51
CA GLY A 45 14.51 -9.71 27.36
C GLY A 45 15.85 -9.21 26.80
N ALA A 46 16.17 -9.58 25.55
CA ALA A 46 17.50 -9.46 24.97
C ALA A 46 17.61 -8.14 24.20
N VAL A 47 17.85 -7.06 24.92
CA VAL A 47 18.21 -5.76 24.33
C VAL A 47 19.67 -5.82 23.88
N SER A 48 19.90 -6.39 22.69
CA SER A 48 21.20 -6.44 22.03
C SER A 48 21.14 -5.75 20.67
N SER A 49 22.23 -5.09 20.25
CA SER A 49 22.32 -4.38 18.96
C SER A 49 22.02 -5.29 17.76
N LYS A 50 22.35 -6.58 17.83
CA LYS A 50 22.04 -7.58 16.79
C LYS A 50 20.54 -7.95 16.78
N GLY A 51 19.91 -8.03 17.95
CA GLY A 51 18.47 -8.26 18.10
C GLY A 51 17.64 -7.06 17.63
N GLY A 52 18.11 -5.84 17.89
CA GLY A 52 17.46 -4.61 17.43
C GLY A 52 17.39 -4.47 15.91
N LYS A 53 18.44 -4.88 15.18
CA LYS A 53 18.41 -4.91 13.70
C LYS A 53 17.42 -5.94 13.16
N GLY A 54 17.36 -7.13 13.76
CA GLY A 54 16.38 -8.16 13.38
C GLY A 54 14.94 -7.72 13.62
N LEU A 55 14.68 -7.09 14.77
CA LEU A 55 13.38 -6.54 15.11
C LEU A 55 12.96 -5.41 14.14
N MET A 56 13.87 -4.49 13.86
CA MET A 56 13.60 -3.39 12.90
C MET A 56 13.24 -3.93 11.52
N LEU A 57 13.93 -4.98 11.08
CA LEU A 57 13.62 -5.64 9.81
C LEU A 57 12.24 -6.31 9.83
N ALA A 58 11.90 -7.05 10.89
CA ALA A 58 10.60 -7.69 11.03
C ALA A 58 9.46 -6.66 10.97
N PHE A 59 9.61 -5.50 11.63
CA PHE A 59 8.64 -4.43 11.56
C PHE A 59 8.51 -3.79 10.17
N ILE A 60 9.58 -3.75 9.37
CA ILE A 60 9.50 -3.27 7.98
C ILE A 60 8.73 -4.26 7.10
N GLU A 61 8.95 -5.55 7.28
CA GLU A 61 8.20 -6.60 6.57
C GLU A 61 6.72 -6.57 6.96
N ILE A 62 6.40 -6.34 8.24
CA ILE A 62 5.03 -6.13 8.72
C ILE A 62 4.42 -4.83 8.14
N ALA A 63 5.19 -3.75 8.09
CA ALA A 63 4.73 -2.49 7.51
C ALA A 63 4.35 -2.65 6.03
N ASP A 64 5.11 -3.43 5.26
CA ASP A 64 4.78 -3.74 3.86
C ASP A 64 3.43 -4.48 3.73
N ILE A 65 3.16 -5.46 4.61
CA ILE A 65 1.86 -6.16 4.66
C ILE A 65 0.71 -5.19 4.91
N PHE A 66 0.87 -4.27 5.87
CA PHE A 66 -0.16 -3.26 6.17
C PHE A 66 -0.35 -2.26 5.02
N LEU A 67 0.72 -1.86 4.35
CA LEU A 67 0.64 -0.99 3.19
C LEU A 67 -0.10 -1.69 2.05
N LEU A 68 0.23 -2.95 1.75
CA LEU A 68 -0.48 -3.73 0.74
C LEU A 68 -1.96 -3.91 1.10
N GLY A 69 -2.27 -4.17 2.39
CA GLY A 69 -3.64 -4.20 2.90
C GLY A 69 -4.39 -2.89 2.67
N THR A 70 -3.72 -1.77 2.89
CA THR A 70 -4.25 -0.43 2.64
C THR A 70 -4.47 -0.15 1.15
N VAL A 71 -3.55 -0.58 0.27
CA VAL A 71 -3.73 -0.51 -1.20
C VAL A 71 -4.98 -1.29 -1.61
N MET A 72 -5.12 -2.53 -1.13
CA MET A 72 -6.29 -3.36 -1.43
C MET A 72 -7.59 -2.74 -0.92
N TYR A 73 -7.55 -2.12 0.26
CA TYR A 73 -8.70 -1.40 0.81
C TYR A 73 -9.09 -0.18 -0.03
N ILE A 74 -8.11 0.65 -0.42
CA ILE A 74 -8.35 1.83 -1.28
C ILE A 74 -8.90 1.40 -2.65
N ILE A 75 -8.41 0.30 -3.22
CA ILE A 75 -8.94 -0.26 -4.47
C ILE A 75 -10.39 -0.69 -4.29
N SER A 76 -10.70 -1.42 -3.22
CA SER A 76 -12.05 -1.87 -2.93
C SER A 76 -13.02 -0.69 -2.79
N LEU A 77 -12.66 0.32 -1.98
CA LEU A 77 -13.47 1.52 -1.79
C LEU A 77 -13.63 2.32 -3.07
N GLY A 78 -12.55 2.57 -3.81
CA GLY A 78 -12.63 3.37 -5.02
C GLY A 78 -13.42 2.68 -6.14
N LEU A 79 -13.35 1.35 -6.24
CA LEU A 79 -14.20 0.59 -7.15
C LEU A 79 -15.67 0.61 -6.70
N TYR A 80 -15.93 0.57 -5.39
CA TYR A 80 -17.27 0.67 -4.85
C TYR A 80 -17.87 2.05 -5.14
N GLU A 81 -17.17 3.12 -4.79
CA GLU A 81 -17.64 4.50 -4.95
C GLU A 81 -17.89 4.85 -6.43
N LEU A 82 -16.97 4.47 -7.32
CA LEU A 82 -17.05 4.79 -8.73
C LEU A 82 -18.15 4.03 -9.50
N PHE A 83 -18.48 2.80 -9.10
CA PHE A 83 -19.38 1.93 -9.88
C PHE A 83 -20.67 1.52 -9.15
N ILE A 84 -20.75 1.70 -7.83
CA ILE A 84 -21.86 1.22 -7.01
C ILE A 84 -22.61 2.39 -6.37
N ASP A 85 -21.96 3.18 -5.54
CA ASP A 85 -22.61 4.25 -4.77
C ASP A 85 -21.61 5.34 -4.35
N ASP A 86 -21.82 6.55 -4.85
CA ASP A 86 -21.00 7.74 -4.59
C ASP A 86 -21.53 8.60 -3.43
N THR A 87 -22.59 8.16 -2.73
CA THR A 87 -23.22 8.93 -1.64
C THR A 87 -22.68 8.61 -0.25
N ILE A 88 -21.65 7.76 -0.16
CA ILE A 88 -21.03 7.42 1.12
C ILE A 88 -20.32 8.66 1.68
N ASN A 89 -20.61 9.01 2.93
CA ASN A 89 -19.89 10.06 3.65
C ASN A 89 -18.47 9.59 4.00
N LEU A 90 -17.55 9.72 3.05
CA LEU A 90 -16.12 9.51 3.24
C LEU A 90 -15.42 10.84 3.52
N PRO A 91 -14.36 10.88 4.35
CA PRO A 91 -13.55 12.07 4.50
C PRO A 91 -12.87 12.41 3.16
N GLU A 92 -12.63 13.70 2.88
CA GLU A 92 -12.13 14.16 1.56
C GLU A 92 -10.86 13.43 1.09
N TRP A 93 -9.97 13.07 2.01
CA TRP A 93 -8.74 12.35 1.68
C TRP A 93 -8.98 10.92 1.18
N LEU A 94 -10.17 10.34 1.41
CA LEU A 94 -10.54 8.97 1.02
C LEU A 94 -11.60 8.92 -0.09
N ALA A 95 -12.41 9.97 -0.27
CA ALA A 95 -13.40 10.07 -1.34
C ALA A 95 -12.78 9.99 -2.76
N ILE A 96 -13.35 9.15 -3.63
CA ILE A 96 -12.90 8.81 -4.98
C ILE A 96 -14.08 8.95 -5.94
N HIS A 97 -14.19 10.10 -6.59
CA HIS A 97 -15.29 10.39 -7.50
C HIS A 97 -14.95 10.04 -8.96
N THR A 98 -13.67 9.84 -9.28
CA THR A 98 -13.20 9.52 -10.62
C THR A 98 -12.14 8.41 -10.64
N LEU A 99 -11.96 7.76 -11.79
CA LEU A 99 -10.84 6.83 -12.02
C LEU A 99 -9.48 7.52 -11.85
N ASP A 100 -9.39 8.82 -12.11
CA ASP A 100 -8.16 9.56 -11.91
C ASP A 100 -7.85 9.72 -10.42
N ASP A 101 -8.85 9.97 -9.57
CA ASP A 101 -8.66 10.06 -8.12
C ASP A 101 -8.17 8.73 -7.54
N LEU A 102 -8.78 7.62 -7.98
CA LEU A 102 -8.32 6.28 -7.59
C LEU A 102 -6.85 6.09 -7.96
N LYS A 103 -6.50 6.36 -9.21
CA LYS A 103 -5.12 6.26 -9.70
C LYS A 103 -4.14 7.15 -8.91
N HIS A 104 -4.51 8.41 -8.61
CA HIS A 104 -3.65 9.32 -7.85
C HIS A 104 -3.37 8.78 -6.44
N LYS A 105 -4.40 8.27 -5.76
CA LYS A 105 -4.25 7.67 -4.43
C LYS A 105 -3.39 6.42 -4.47
N LEU A 106 -3.59 5.54 -5.46
CA LEU A 106 -2.78 4.33 -5.63
C LEU A 106 -1.32 4.65 -5.92
N VAL A 107 -1.03 5.63 -6.79
CA VAL A 107 0.35 6.07 -7.02
C VAL A 107 0.98 6.58 -5.74
N GLY A 108 0.26 7.37 -4.94
CA GLY A 108 0.73 7.82 -3.62
C GLY A 108 1.15 6.65 -2.73
N VAL A 109 0.32 5.62 -2.61
CA VAL A 109 0.67 4.45 -1.79
C VAL A 109 1.82 3.65 -2.37
N ILE A 110 1.89 3.46 -3.69
CA ILE A 110 3.01 2.78 -4.35
C ILE A 110 4.34 3.49 -4.06
N VAL A 111 4.36 4.83 -4.08
CA VAL A 111 5.56 5.61 -3.72
C VAL A 111 5.97 5.35 -2.28
N VAL A 112 5.00 5.28 -1.35
CA VAL A 112 5.26 4.96 0.06
C VAL A 112 5.82 3.54 0.22
N VAL A 113 5.21 2.54 -0.44
CA VAL A 113 5.68 1.14 -0.44
C VAL A 113 7.12 1.04 -0.93
N MET A 114 7.45 1.68 -2.05
CA MET A 114 8.81 1.68 -2.57
C MET A 114 9.81 2.28 -1.55
N GLY A 115 9.42 3.33 -0.83
CA GLY A 115 10.24 3.91 0.24
C GLY A 115 10.48 2.95 1.40
N VAL A 116 9.46 2.22 1.84
CA VAL A 116 9.58 1.22 2.92
C VAL A 116 10.45 0.03 2.49
N VAL A 117 10.30 -0.46 1.26
CA VAL A 117 11.16 -1.53 0.71
C VAL A 117 12.62 -1.08 0.66
N PHE A 118 12.88 0.15 0.21
CA PHE A 118 14.23 0.71 0.21
C PHE A 118 14.83 0.76 1.61
N LEU A 119 14.06 1.23 2.61
CA LEU A 119 14.50 1.26 4.00
C LEU A 119 14.88 -0.14 4.51
N GLY A 120 14.09 -1.17 4.17
CA GLY A 120 14.42 -2.56 4.49
C GLY A 120 15.77 -2.99 3.92
N HIS A 121 16.08 -2.58 2.69
CA HIS A 121 17.38 -2.86 2.05
C HIS A 121 18.53 -2.08 2.72
N VAL A 122 18.31 -0.82 3.11
CA VAL A 122 19.28 0.00 3.86
C VAL A 122 19.67 -0.64 5.19
N ILE A 123 18.73 -1.27 5.89
CA ILE A 123 19.00 -1.91 7.19
C ILE A 123 19.75 -3.23 7.04
N LYS A 124 19.49 -3.98 5.96
CA LYS A 124 20.20 -5.22 5.60
C LYS A 124 21.60 -4.94 5.04
N TRP A 125 21.90 -3.71 4.65
CA TRP A 125 23.13 -3.34 3.96
C TRP A 125 24.40 -3.54 4.81
N HIS A 126 25.46 -4.09 4.20
CA HIS A 126 26.75 -4.38 4.85
C HIS A 126 27.96 -3.72 4.16
N GLY A 127 27.75 -2.73 3.28
CA GLY A 127 28.84 -1.93 2.71
C GLY A 127 29.02 -2.02 1.18
N GLU A 128 28.12 -2.68 0.45
CA GLU A 128 28.25 -2.87 -1.00
C GLU A 128 27.69 -1.70 -1.82
N GLN A 129 28.23 -1.45 -3.02
CA GLN A 129 27.76 -0.36 -3.90
C GLN A 129 26.33 -0.57 -4.46
N GLU A 130 25.78 -1.79 -4.32
CA GLU A 130 24.48 -2.18 -4.90
C GLU A 130 23.31 -1.35 -4.40
N ILE A 131 23.40 -0.79 -3.18
CA ILE A 131 22.35 0.05 -2.60
C ILE A 131 22.12 1.36 -3.37
N ALA A 132 23.19 1.91 -3.96
CA ALA A 132 23.09 3.13 -4.75
C ALA A 132 22.34 2.87 -6.07
N TYR A 133 22.57 1.72 -6.69
CA TYR A 133 21.86 1.31 -7.91
C TYR A 133 20.38 1.03 -7.61
N TYR A 134 20.08 0.31 -6.53
CA TYR A 134 18.71 0.09 -6.07
C TYR A 134 17.99 1.40 -5.76
N GLY A 135 18.65 2.30 -5.02
CA GLY A 135 18.11 3.63 -4.71
C GLY A 135 17.84 4.46 -5.96
N ALA A 136 18.76 4.45 -6.93
CA ALA A 136 18.59 5.16 -8.20
C ALA A 136 17.43 4.60 -9.04
N ALA A 137 17.28 3.27 -9.10
CA ALA A 137 16.17 2.62 -9.79
C ALA A 137 14.82 2.99 -9.16
N ILE A 138 14.70 2.93 -7.83
CA ILE A 138 13.48 3.33 -7.12
C ILE A 138 13.19 4.81 -7.33
N ALA A 139 14.20 5.68 -7.23
CA ALA A 139 14.05 7.11 -7.46
C ALA A 139 13.55 7.41 -8.88
N PHE A 140 14.04 6.68 -9.88
CA PHE A 140 13.59 6.81 -11.26
C PHE A 140 12.11 6.41 -11.43
N VAL A 141 11.68 5.29 -10.83
CA VAL A 141 10.27 4.86 -10.88
C VAL A 141 9.37 5.86 -10.15
N VAL A 142 9.76 6.32 -8.95
CA VAL A 142 9.01 7.34 -8.20
C VAL A 142 8.91 8.65 -9.00
N ALA A 143 9.99 9.10 -9.63
CA ALA A 143 10.00 10.31 -10.45
C ALA A 143 9.07 10.17 -11.66
N ALA A 144 9.11 9.02 -12.36
CA ALA A 144 8.23 8.74 -13.50
C ALA A 144 6.75 8.72 -13.10
N LEU A 145 6.41 8.04 -12.00
CA LEU A 145 5.04 7.96 -11.48
C LEU A 145 4.53 9.33 -10.99
N THR A 146 5.39 10.10 -10.31
CA THR A 146 5.05 11.45 -9.83
C THR A 146 4.83 12.39 -11.00
N TYR A 147 5.68 12.33 -12.03
CA TYR A 147 5.54 13.13 -13.24
C TYR A 147 4.25 12.79 -14.01
N PHE A 148 3.95 11.50 -14.20
CA PHE A 148 2.71 11.04 -14.85
C PHE A 148 1.45 11.54 -14.13
N THR A 149 1.49 11.53 -12.80
CA THR A 149 0.40 12.02 -11.94
C THR A 149 0.30 13.56 -11.98
N SER A 150 1.45 14.26 -11.97
CA SER A 150 1.53 15.73 -11.97
C SER A 150 1.03 16.38 -13.26
N GLN A 151 1.24 15.77 -14.43
CA GLN A 151 0.84 16.33 -15.72
C GLN A 151 -0.67 16.58 -15.87
N LYS A 152 -1.53 15.96 -15.04
CA LYS A 152 -2.97 16.23 -15.07
C LYS A 152 -3.38 17.42 -14.22
N LYS A 153 -2.60 17.79 -13.20
CA LYS A 153 -2.88 18.94 -12.34
C LYS A 153 -2.65 20.29 -13.05
N ALA A 154 -1.85 20.30 -14.13
CA ALA A 154 -1.56 21.50 -14.93
C ALA A 154 -2.64 21.85 -15.99
N LYS A 155 -3.75 21.10 -16.05
CA LYS A 155 -4.83 21.31 -17.03
C LYS A 155 -6.16 21.77 -16.43
N HIS A 156 -6.16 22.19 -15.16
CA HIS A 156 -7.27 22.88 -14.51
C HIS A 156 -6.84 24.27 -14.04
#